data_AF-A0A961RBV9-F1
#
_entry.id   AF-A0A961RBV9-F1
#
_cell.length_a   1.000
_cell.length_b   1.000
_cell.length_c   1.000
_cell.angle_alpha   90.00
_cell.angle_beta   90.00
_cell.angle_gamma   90.00
#
_symmetry.space_group_name_H-M   'P 1'
#
loop_
_entity.id
_entity.type
_entity.pdbx_description
1 polymer ?
#
loop_
_entity_poly.entity_id
_entity_poly.type
_entity_poly.pdbx_seq_one_letter_code
_entity_poly.pdbx_strand_id
1 'polypeptide(L)'
;MTRRDEKARKALATRPSDKDYEVGYAKPPVESQFKKGKSGNPKGRPRGSRNKAPALNEERLKAIIMEEAYRTIKINEGSKQIAIPMAKAVLRSLAHNAVKGNTRAQRLFSEMLASTEAANKRLHDEWLETAINYKIEWQNELERRRKLGTSAPDPVPHPDDIIVDVREGTVHINGPMTAEEKADYDWWRDRKAEWEDELPRLHADLETETDPRMRQFIQDEITHGENLLDKLRIVFPGRRQSR
;
A
#
# COMPACT_ATOMS: atom_id res chain seq x y z
N MET A 1 41.01 -14.89 -61.04
CA MET A 1 40.52 -14.75 -59.65
C MET A 1 41.47 -13.81 -58.92
N THR A 2 41.05 -12.55 -58.72
CA THR A 2 40.67 -11.91 -57.43
C THR A 2 41.81 -11.05 -56.86
N ARG A 3 41.67 -9.72 -56.91
CA ARG A 3 41.27 -8.79 -55.82
C ARG A 3 42.40 -8.59 -54.78
N ARG A 4 42.73 -7.41 -54.26
CA ARG A 4 42.20 -6.03 -54.34
C ARG A 4 43.23 -5.13 -53.61
N ASP A 5 43.69 -4.09 -54.28
CA ASP A 5 43.62 -2.69 -53.87
C ASP A 5 44.00 -2.30 -52.43
N GLU A 6 45.27 -1.93 -52.27
CA GLU A 6 45.78 -1.08 -51.20
C GLU A 6 45.62 0.42 -51.58
N LYS A 7 45.16 1.19 -50.61
CA LYS A 7 44.76 2.60 -50.69
C LYS A 7 45.90 3.53 -51.16
N ALA A 8 45.76 4.10 -52.35
CA ALA A 8 46.38 5.38 -52.69
C ALA A 8 45.32 6.50 -52.56
N ARG A 9 45.57 7.43 -51.64
CA ARG A 9 44.76 8.62 -51.38
C ARG A 9 44.67 9.48 -52.64
N LYS A 10 43.49 9.51 -53.28
CA LYS A 10 43.22 10.40 -54.41
C LYS A 10 43.03 11.83 -53.90
N ALA A 11 43.83 12.73 -54.46
CA ALA A 11 43.95 14.14 -54.14
C ALA A 11 42.60 14.87 -54.04
N LEU A 12 42.53 15.83 -53.11
CA LEU A 12 41.42 16.77 -52.97
C LEU A 12 41.10 17.40 -54.33
N ALA A 13 39.84 17.31 -54.75
CA ALA A 13 39.32 18.11 -55.84
C ALA A 13 39.47 19.59 -55.46
N THR A 14 40.40 20.28 -56.13
CA THR A 14 40.56 21.73 -56.08
C THR A 14 39.21 22.35 -56.39
N ARG A 15 38.68 23.17 -55.47
CA ARG A 15 37.47 23.96 -55.72
C ARG A 15 37.81 24.92 -56.87
N PRO A 16 36.94 25.06 -57.89
CA PRO A 16 37.15 26.08 -58.92
C PRO A 16 37.25 27.44 -58.23
N SER A 17 38.25 28.25 -58.63
CA SER A 17 38.42 29.62 -58.16
C SER A 17 37.19 30.46 -58.52
N ASP A 18 36.82 31.40 -57.64
CA ASP A 18 35.62 32.27 -57.77
C ASP A 18 35.48 33.02 -59.11
N LYS A 19 36.54 33.07 -59.94
CA LYS A 19 36.55 33.77 -61.23
C LYS A 19 35.84 33.04 -62.39
N ASP A 20 35.47 31.76 -62.23
CA ASP A 20 34.86 30.96 -63.31
C ASP A 20 33.42 30.46 -63.00
N TYR A 21 32.75 30.99 -61.99
CA TYR A 21 31.38 30.54 -61.64
C TYR A 21 30.32 31.29 -62.46
N GLU A 22 29.87 30.69 -63.56
CA GLU A 22 28.76 31.21 -64.37
C GLU A 22 27.40 30.98 -63.67
N VAL A 23 26.72 32.09 -63.34
CA VAL A 23 25.39 32.11 -62.72
C VAL A 23 24.32 31.80 -63.79
N GLY A 24 23.36 30.93 -63.47
CA GLY A 24 22.29 30.52 -64.40
C GLY A 24 21.12 29.83 -63.71
N TYR A 25 20.20 29.24 -64.49
CA TYR A 25 19.04 28.55 -63.93
C TYR A 25 19.47 27.42 -62.98
N ALA A 26 18.91 27.43 -61.76
CA ALA A 26 19.28 26.54 -60.64
C ALA A 26 20.76 26.60 -60.19
N LYS A 27 21.52 27.63 -60.58
CA LYS A 27 22.91 27.89 -60.17
C LYS A 27 23.03 29.26 -59.49
N PRO A 28 22.69 29.38 -58.18
CA PRO A 28 22.71 30.66 -57.48
C PRO A 28 24.16 31.16 -57.28
N PRO A 29 24.41 32.49 -57.28
CA PRO A 29 25.74 33.05 -57.04
C PRO A 29 26.38 32.52 -55.76
N VAL A 30 27.67 32.18 -55.81
CA VAL A 30 28.42 31.56 -54.69
C VAL A 30 28.34 32.40 -53.42
N GLU A 31 28.41 33.73 -53.54
CA GLU A 31 28.34 34.68 -52.42
C GLU A 31 27.03 34.58 -51.62
N SER A 32 25.94 34.17 -52.28
CA SER A 32 24.60 34.07 -51.69
C SER A 32 24.25 32.68 -51.17
N GLN A 33 25.11 31.67 -51.39
CA GLN A 33 24.85 30.30 -50.96
C GLN A 33 25.12 30.13 -49.46
N PHE A 34 24.20 29.47 -48.75
CA PHE A 34 24.43 29.09 -47.36
C PHE A 34 25.57 28.07 -47.24
N LYS A 35 26.48 28.30 -46.29
CA LYS A 35 27.57 27.35 -46.00
C LYS A 35 26.98 26.00 -45.58
N LYS A 36 27.43 24.90 -46.21
CA LYS A 36 27.02 23.53 -45.87
C LYS A 36 27.17 23.29 -44.36
N GLY A 37 26.08 22.90 -43.70
CA GLY A 37 26.04 22.64 -42.25
C GLY A 37 25.62 23.84 -41.40
N LYS A 38 25.50 25.05 -41.97
CA LYS A 38 25.01 26.23 -41.26
C LYS A 38 23.64 26.63 -41.81
N SER A 39 22.62 26.62 -40.94
CA SER A 39 21.28 27.10 -41.31
C SER A 39 21.33 28.60 -41.62
N GLY A 40 20.65 29.02 -42.69
CA GLY A 40 20.45 30.43 -43.04
C GLY A 40 19.57 31.19 -42.06
N ASN A 41 18.81 30.47 -41.22
CA ASN A 41 18.04 31.02 -40.11
C ASN A 41 18.58 30.44 -38.79
N PRO A 42 19.49 31.15 -38.08
CA PRO A 42 20.04 30.71 -36.80
C PRO A 42 18.99 30.66 -35.67
N LYS A 43 17.93 31.46 -35.77
CA LYS A 43 16.78 31.45 -34.85
C LYS A 43 15.71 30.44 -35.26
N GLY A 44 15.91 29.75 -36.38
CA GLY A 44 15.03 28.68 -36.83
C GLY A 44 15.10 27.47 -35.91
N ARG A 45 14.13 26.57 -36.04
CA ARG A 45 14.06 25.35 -35.23
C ARG A 45 15.31 24.49 -35.44
N PRO A 46 16.05 24.10 -34.38
CA PRO A 46 17.26 23.30 -34.52
C PRO A 46 16.96 21.93 -35.13
N ARG A 47 17.82 21.53 -36.08
CA ARG A 47 17.69 20.27 -36.82
C ARG A 47 17.87 19.10 -35.84
N GLY A 48 16.78 18.36 -35.56
CA GLY A 48 16.78 17.21 -34.66
C GLY A 48 15.98 17.36 -33.36
N SER A 49 15.31 18.49 -33.12
CA SER A 49 14.38 18.62 -31.98
C SER A 49 13.14 17.74 -32.22
N ARG A 50 13.24 16.45 -31.92
CA ARG A 50 12.09 15.54 -31.88
C ARG A 50 11.22 16.01 -30.71
N ASN A 51 9.93 16.24 -30.96
CA ASN A 51 8.92 16.19 -29.90
C ASN A 51 8.88 14.74 -29.40
N LYS A 52 9.87 14.32 -28.60
CA LYS A 52 9.76 13.08 -27.84
C LYS A 52 8.90 13.45 -26.64
N ALA A 53 7.60 13.17 -26.73
CA ALA A 53 6.85 12.95 -25.50
C ALA A 53 7.68 11.93 -24.68
N PRO A 54 7.93 12.18 -23.38
CA PRO A 54 8.65 11.20 -22.57
C PRO A 54 7.94 9.86 -22.75
N ALA A 55 8.72 8.79 -22.97
CA ALA A 55 8.15 7.45 -23.01
C ALA A 55 7.34 7.30 -21.72
N LEU A 56 6.03 7.10 -21.85
CA LEU A 56 5.18 6.70 -20.74
C LEU A 56 5.71 5.33 -20.33
N ASN A 57 6.64 5.29 -19.36
CA ASN A 57 6.92 4.04 -18.68
C ASN A 57 5.64 3.65 -17.93
N GLU A 58 5.31 2.37 -17.99
CA GLU A 58 4.06 1.82 -17.44
C GLU A 58 3.84 2.26 -15.99
N GLU A 59 4.93 2.41 -15.22
CA GLU A 59 4.94 2.92 -13.85
C GLU A 59 4.45 4.37 -13.71
N ARG A 60 4.83 5.28 -14.61
CA ARG A 60 4.37 6.68 -14.55
C ARG A 60 2.90 6.81 -14.93
N LEU A 61 2.43 6.02 -15.89
CA LEU A 61 1.02 6.00 -16.23
C LEU A 61 0.19 5.39 -15.09
N LYS A 62 0.66 4.31 -14.46
CA LYS A 62 0.04 3.74 -13.25
C LYS A 62 -0.06 4.79 -12.13
N ALA A 63 1.02 5.53 -11.87
CA ALA A 63 1.02 6.58 -10.85
C ALA A 63 -0.03 7.66 -11.13
N ILE A 64 -0.10 8.18 -12.37
CA ILE A 64 -1.08 9.19 -12.77
C ILE A 64 -2.51 8.65 -12.66
N ILE A 65 -2.77 7.41 -13.08
CA ILE A 65 -4.08 6.77 -12.97
C ILE A 65 -4.50 6.66 -11.51
N MET A 66 -3.59 6.23 -10.63
CA MET A 66 -3.87 6.11 -9.20
C MET A 66 -4.15 7.49 -8.59
N GLU A 67 -3.33 8.50 -8.90
CA GLU A 67 -3.54 9.87 -8.42
C GLU A 67 -4.93 10.41 -8.82
N GLU A 68 -5.33 10.27 -10.09
CA GLU A 68 -6.66 10.70 -10.52
C GLU A 68 -7.78 9.87 -9.91
N ALA A 69 -7.59 8.55 -9.77
CA ALA A 69 -8.58 7.65 -9.17
C ALA A 69 -8.91 8.06 -7.72
N TYR A 70 -7.90 8.46 -6.94
CA TYR A 70 -8.05 8.87 -5.54
C TYR A 70 -8.31 10.36 -5.34
N ARG A 71 -8.18 11.19 -6.38
CA ARG A 71 -8.53 12.61 -6.31
C ARG A 71 -10.01 12.77 -5.95
N THR A 72 -10.28 13.63 -4.98
CA THR A 72 -11.64 13.93 -4.54
C THR A 72 -12.33 14.88 -5.51
N ILE A 73 -13.56 14.54 -5.91
CA ILE A 73 -14.43 15.38 -6.73
C ILE A 73 -15.76 15.62 -6.01
N LYS A 74 -16.43 16.73 -6.34
CA LYS A 74 -17.77 17.04 -5.84
C LYS A 74 -18.80 16.54 -6.85
N ILE A 75 -19.74 15.73 -6.40
CA ILE A 75 -20.88 15.26 -7.20
C ILE A 75 -22.19 15.56 -6.48
N ASN A 76 -23.28 15.69 -7.25
CA ASN A 76 -24.61 15.86 -6.70
C ASN A 76 -25.26 14.47 -6.53
N GLU A 77 -25.74 14.19 -5.32
CA GLU A 77 -26.47 12.97 -4.97
C GLU A 77 -27.84 13.39 -4.40
N GLY A 78 -28.86 13.34 -5.25
CA GLY A 78 -30.18 13.88 -4.93
C GLY A 78 -30.12 15.39 -4.67
N SER A 79 -30.52 15.82 -3.46
CA SER A 79 -30.50 17.22 -3.02
C SER A 79 -29.21 17.65 -2.33
N LYS A 80 -28.23 16.75 -2.14
CA LYS A 80 -26.98 17.04 -1.41
C LYS A 80 -25.77 16.95 -2.35
N GLN A 81 -24.79 17.82 -2.13
CA GLN A 81 -23.48 17.72 -2.77
C GLN A 81 -22.52 16.98 -1.84
N ILE A 82 -21.90 15.92 -2.35
CA ILE A 82 -20.93 15.11 -1.60
C ILE A 82 -19.57 15.16 -2.28
N ALA A 83 -18.51 15.10 -1.48
CA ALA A 83 -17.14 15.01 -1.94
C ALA A 83 -16.66 13.55 -1.79
N ILE A 84 -16.34 12.89 -2.90
CA ILE A 84 -15.87 11.50 -2.92
C ILE A 84 -14.73 11.31 -3.94
N PRO A 85 -13.88 10.28 -3.79
CA PRO A 85 -12.88 9.94 -4.79
C PRO A 85 -13.48 9.70 -6.17
N MET A 86 -12.78 10.09 -7.23
CA MET A 86 -13.25 9.97 -8.61
C MET A 86 -13.58 8.51 -8.97
N ALA A 87 -12.72 7.55 -8.61
CA ALA A 87 -12.97 6.14 -8.90
C ALA A 87 -14.29 5.65 -8.28
N LYS A 88 -14.60 6.09 -7.04
CA LYS A 88 -15.85 5.77 -6.35
C LYS A 88 -17.06 6.38 -7.07
N ALA A 89 -16.94 7.62 -7.57
CA ALA A 89 -17.98 8.28 -8.34
C ALA A 89 -18.27 7.57 -9.66
N VAL A 90 -17.22 7.16 -10.40
CA VAL A 90 -17.35 6.40 -11.65
C VAL A 90 -18.03 5.06 -11.41
N LEU A 91 -17.63 4.31 -10.38
CA LEU A 91 -18.27 3.05 -9.98
C LEU A 91 -19.75 3.23 -9.63
N ARG A 92 -20.11 4.28 -8.86
CA ARG A 92 -21.53 4.58 -8.55
C ARG A 92 -22.33 4.87 -9.82
N SER A 93 -21.79 5.68 -10.73
CA SER A 93 -22.47 5.97 -12.00
C SER A 93 -22.60 4.71 -12.87
N LEU A 94 -21.58 3.86 -12.90
CA LEU A 94 -21.61 2.58 -13.62
C LEU A 94 -22.71 1.68 -13.07
N ALA A 95 -22.75 1.49 -11.74
CA ALA A 95 -23.76 0.68 -11.08
C ALA A 95 -25.18 1.22 -11.33
N HIS A 96 -25.39 2.53 -11.21
CA HIS A 96 -26.68 3.16 -11.50
C HIS A 96 -27.12 2.95 -12.96
N ASN A 97 -26.18 3.04 -13.93
CA ASN A 97 -26.49 2.76 -15.33
C ASN A 97 -26.79 1.28 -15.59
N ALA A 98 -26.10 0.37 -14.87
CA ALA A 98 -26.38 -1.06 -14.92
C ALA A 98 -27.79 -1.38 -14.40
N VAL A 99 -28.20 -0.77 -13.28
CA VAL A 99 -29.57 -0.88 -12.74
C VAL A 99 -30.63 -0.39 -13.72
N LYS A 100 -30.32 0.66 -14.49
CA LYS A 100 -31.20 1.20 -15.55
C LYS A 100 -31.27 0.33 -16.83
N GLY A 101 -30.64 -0.84 -16.85
CA GLY A 101 -30.73 -1.79 -17.97
C GLY A 101 -29.70 -1.58 -19.08
N ASN A 102 -28.67 -0.74 -18.88
CA ASN A 102 -27.58 -0.64 -19.85
C ASN A 102 -26.74 -1.93 -19.82
N THR A 103 -26.89 -2.78 -20.85
CA THR A 103 -26.26 -4.10 -20.92
C THR A 103 -24.73 -4.04 -20.88
N ARG A 104 -24.10 -2.99 -21.44
CA ARG A 104 -22.64 -2.83 -21.37
C ARG A 104 -22.19 -2.50 -19.94
N ALA A 105 -22.94 -1.63 -19.25
CA ALA A 105 -22.68 -1.29 -17.86
C ALA A 105 -22.89 -2.50 -16.94
N GLN A 106 -23.95 -3.29 -17.17
CA GLN A 106 -24.20 -4.55 -16.45
C GLN A 106 -23.05 -5.53 -16.62
N ARG A 107 -22.62 -5.78 -17.86
CA ARG A 107 -21.48 -6.66 -18.13
C ARG A 107 -20.21 -6.19 -17.44
N LEU A 108 -19.83 -4.92 -17.60
CA LEU A 108 -18.62 -4.38 -16.97
C LEU A 108 -18.70 -4.46 -15.44
N PHE A 109 -19.84 -4.13 -14.85
CA PHE A 109 -20.04 -4.24 -13.41
C PHE A 109 -19.92 -5.68 -12.91
N SER A 110 -20.54 -6.65 -13.60
CA SER A 110 -20.42 -8.07 -13.27
C SER A 110 -18.97 -8.59 -13.42
N GLU A 111 -18.23 -8.17 -14.45
CA GLU A 111 -16.82 -8.53 -14.63
C GLU A 111 -15.94 -7.95 -13.50
N MET A 112 -16.17 -6.69 -13.12
CA MET A 112 -15.47 -6.06 -11.99
C MET A 112 -15.80 -6.75 -10.65
N LEU A 113 -17.05 -7.10 -10.43
CA LEU A 113 -17.48 -7.83 -9.24
C LEU A 113 -16.82 -9.21 -9.16
N ALA A 114 -16.93 -10.02 -10.22
CA ALA A 114 -16.36 -11.36 -10.27
C ALA A 114 -14.82 -11.35 -10.10
N SER A 115 -14.14 -10.39 -10.73
CA SER A 115 -12.68 -10.25 -10.59
C SER A 115 -12.27 -9.81 -9.18
N THR A 116 -13.04 -8.94 -8.53
CA THR A 116 -12.82 -8.53 -7.14
C THR A 116 -13.08 -9.67 -6.17
N GLU A 117 -14.18 -10.41 -6.34
CA GLU A 117 -14.49 -11.59 -5.54
C GLU A 117 -13.41 -12.67 -5.69
N ALA A 118 -12.94 -12.93 -6.91
CA ALA A 118 -11.87 -13.88 -7.15
C ALA A 118 -10.53 -13.43 -6.54
N ALA A 119 -10.20 -12.13 -6.63
CA ALA A 119 -8.98 -11.59 -6.03
C ALA A 119 -9.04 -11.64 -4.50
N ASN A 120 -10.16 -11.24 -3.91
CA ASN A 120 -10.39 -11.33 -2.47
C ASN A 120 -10.32 -12.78 -2.02
N LYS A 121 -11.01 -13.69 -2.70
CA LYS A 121 -10.97 -15.12 -2.39
C LYS A 121 -9.54 -15.67 -2.39
N ARG A 122 -8.71 -15.34 -3.39
CA ARG A 122 -7.31 -15.81 -3.42
C ARG A 122 -6.51 -15.33 -2.21
N LEU A 123 -6.62 -14.05 -1.86
CA LEU A 123 -5.95 -13.50 -0.69
C LEU A 123 -6.47 -14.13 0.61
N HIS A 124 -7.78 -14.36 0.71
CA HIS A 124 -8.39 -15.05 1.84
C HIS A 124 -7.94 -16.50 1.94
N ASP A 125 -7.90 -17.23 0.82
CA ASP A 125 -7.48 -18.63 0.76
C ASP A 125 -5.98 -18.77 1.13
N GLU A 126 -5.11 -17.90 0.60
CA GLU A 126 -3.67 -17.87 0.91
C GLU A 126 -3.42 -17.53 2.38
N TRP A 127 -4.15 -16.55 2.91
CA TRP A 127 -4.08 -16.18 4.33
C TRP A 127 -4.58 -17.31 5.24
N LEU A 128 -5.70 -17.94 4.89
CA LEU A 128 -6.28 -19.06 5.63
C LEU A 128 -5.32 -20.24 5.69
N GLU A 129 -4.75 -20.63 4.55
CA GLU A 129 -3.76 -21.71 4.47
C GLU A 129 -2.53 -21.42 5.32
N THR A 130 -1.97 -20.20 5.21
CA THR A 130 -0.81 -19.77 6.00
C THR A 130 -1.09 -19.83 7.50
N ALA A 131 -2.25 -19.34 7.93
CA ALA A 131 -2.64 -19.32 9.34
C ALA A 131 -2.86 -20.74 9.90
N ILE A 132 -3.51 -21.62 9.14
CA ILE A 132 -3.73 -23.02 9.54
C ILE A 132 -2.39 -23.74 9.69
N ASN A 133 -1.49 -23.61 8.70
CA ASN A 133 -0.18 -24.25 8.74
C ASN A 133 0.64 -23.77 9.93
N TYR A 134 0.72 -22.45 10.12
CA TYR A 134 1.40 -21.86 11.26
C TYR A 134 0.84 -22.37 12.60
N LYS A 135 -0.49 -22.41 12.75
CA LYS A 135 -1.15 -22.89 13.97
C LYS A 135 -0.79 -24.35 14.27
N ILE A 136 -0.87 -25.22 13.28
CA ILE A 136 -0.56 -26.65 13.43
C ILE A 136 0.92 -26.86 13.77
N GLU A 137 1.82 -26.21 13.03
CA GLU A 137 3.27 -26.34 13.24
C GLU A 137 3.68 -25.92 14.65
N TRP A 138 3.20 -24.77 15.12
CA TRP A 138 3.51 -24.28 16.45
C TRP A 138 2.85 -25.08 17.56
N GLN A 139 1.61 -25.56 17.39
CA GLN A 139 0.98 -26.45 18.38
C GLN A 139 1.80 -27.73 18.56
N ASN A 140 2.25 -28.34 17.46
CA ASN A 140 3.09 -29.53 17.52
C ASN A 140 4.44 -29.27 18.22
N GLU A 141 5.08 -28.13 17.93
CA GLU A 141 6.35 -27.76 18.56
C GLU A 141 6.17 -27.44 20.05
N LEU A 142 5.13 -26.71 20.44
CA LEU A 142 4.82 -26.44 21.86
C LEU A 142 4.51 -27.74 22.62
N GLU A 143 3.76 -28.66 22.02
CA GLU A 143 3.53 -29.98 22.61
C GLU A 143 4.81 -30.79 22.76
N ARG A 144 5.71 -30.74 21.76
CA ARG A 144 7.02 -31.37 21.82
C ARG A 144 7.86 -30.78 22.95
N ARG A 145 7.90 -29.45 23.08
CA ARG A 145 8.60 -28.76 24.18
C ARG A 145 8.07 -29.18 25.54
N ARG A 146 6.74 -29.24 25.69
CA ARG A 146 6.08 -29.71 26.91
C ARG A 146 6.47 -31.15 27.26
N LYS A 147 6.51 -32.06 26.28
CA LYS A 147 6.92 -33.46 26.48
C LYS A 147 8.39 -33.60 26.87
N LEU A 148 9.27 -32.76 26.33
CA LEU A 148 10.71 -32.81 26.57
C LEU A 148 11.18 -31.93 27.74
N GLY A 149 10.29 -31.13 28.34
CA GLY A 149 10.63 -30.21 29.42
C GLY A 149 11.54 -29.05 29.00
N THR A 150 11.63 -28.76 27.70
CA THR A 150 12.47 -27.68 27.19
C THR A 150 11.71 -26.36 27.20
N SER A 151 12.27 -25.34 27.84
CA SER A 151 11.70 -23.98 27.83
C SER A 151 12.40 -23.11 26.78
N ALA A 152 11.62 -22.52 25.90
CA ALA A 152 12.05 -21.53 24.92
C ALA A 152 10.93 -20.48 24.78
N PRO A 153 11.23 -19.27 24.29
CA PRO A 153 10.21 -18.23 24.13
C PRO A 153 9.04 -18.70 23.26
N ASP A 154 7.85 -18.25 23.65
CA ASP A 154 6.63 -18.48 22.89
C ASP A 154 6.67 -17.74 21.54
N PRO A 155 6.09 -18.34 20.49
CA PRO A 155 6.01 -17.70 19.19
C PRO A 155 5.08 -16.48 19.21
N VAL A 156 5.32 -15.55 18.28
CA VAL A 156 4.47 -14.37 18.06
C VAL A 156 4.05 -14.33 16.59
N PRO A 157 2.75 -14.40 16.27
CA PRO A 157 1.62 -14.60 17.19
C PRO A 157 1.61 -16.00 17.85
N HIS A 158 0.99 -16.13 19.03
CA HIS A 158 0.80 -17.45 19.65
C HIS A 158 -0.28 -18.24 18.89
N PRO A 159 -0.15 -19.56 18.68
CA PRO A 159 -1.12 -20.34 17.90
C PRO A 159 -2.56 -20.31 18.48
N ASP A 160 -2.73 -20.14 19.79
CA ASP A 160 -4.04 -20.03 20.43
C ASP A 160 -4.74 -18.69 20.14
N ASP A 161 -3.98 -17.65 19.77
CA ASP A 161 -4.54 -16.35 19.41
C ASP A 161 -5.08 -16.35 17.98
N ILE A 162 -4.69 -17.34 17.16
CA ILE A 162 -5.16 -17.50 15.79
C ILE A 162 -6.47 -18.32 15.80
N ILE A 163 -7.59 -17.66 15.54
CA ILE A 163 -8.92 -18.26 15.49
C ILE A 163 -9.31 -18.43 14.03
N VAL A 164 -9.45 -19.69 13.61
CA VAL A 164 -9.88 -20.06 12.26
C VAL A 164 -11.35 -20.46 12.30
N ASP A 165 -12.20 -19.68 11.64
CA ASP A 165 -13.58 -20.09 11.38
C ASP A 165 -13.62 -20.88 10.06
N VAL A 166 -13.68 -22.20 10.20
CA VAL A 166 -13.68 -23.14 9.06
C VAL A 166 -14.97 -23.06 8.25
N ARG A 167 -16.08 -22.62 8.86
CA ARG A 167 -17.38 -22.52 8.20
C ARG A 167 -17.44 -21.28 7.31
N GLU A 168 -16.90 -20.17 7.81
CA GLU A 168 -16.87 -18.90 7.09
C GLU A 168 -15.60 -18.73 6.24
N GLY A 169 -14.57 -19.55 6.47
CA GLY A 169 -13.28 -19.46 5.79
C GLY A 169 -12.48 -18.23 6.22
N THR A 170 -12.69 -17.74 7.44
CA THR A 170 -12.07 -16.51 7.95
C THR A 170 -11.08 -16.80 9.07
N VAL A 171 -10.11 -15.90 9.23
CA VAL A 171 -9.09 -15.97 10.29
C VAL A 171 -9.09 -14.67 11.07
N HIS A 172 -9.18 -14.79 12.40
CA HIS A 172 -9.12 -13.68 13.34
C HIS A 172 -7.92 -13.90 14.27
N ILE A 173 -7.16 -12.85 14.56
CA ILE A 173 -6.04 -12.90 15.52
C ILE A 173 -6.45 -12.09 16.75
N ASN A 174 -6.54 -12.77 17.90
CA ASN A 174 -6.88 -12.19 19.20
C ASN A 174 -5.66 -12.18 20.11
N GLY A 175 -4.62 -11.46 19.70
CA GLY A 175 -3.36 -11.38 20.42
C GLY A 175 -2.32 -10.56 19.65
N PRO A 176 -1.11 -10.40 20.21
CA PRO A 176 -0.05 -9.65 19.56
C PRO A 176 0.43 -10.35 18.29
N MET A 177 0.61 -9.59 17.21
CA MET A 177 1.13 -10.08 15.94
C MET A 177 2.63 -9.82 15.80
N THR A 178 3.16 -8.85 16.55
CA THR A 178 4.59 -8.50 16.57
C THR A 178 5.20 -8.60 17.96
N ALA A 179 6.53 -8.73 18.02
CA ALA A 179 7.26 -8.77 19.30
C ALA A 179 7.09 -7.47 20.12
N GLU A 180 6.97 -6.33 19.45
CA GLU A 180 6.71 -5.03 20.07
C GLU A 180 5.31 -5.01 20.71
N GLU A 181 4.29 -5.41 19.94
CA GLU A 181 2.93 -5.56 20.47
C GLU A 181 2.86 -6.58 21.62
N LYS A 182 3.65 -7.64 21.57
CA LYS A 182 3.70 -8.64 22.65
C LYS A 182 4.28 -8.04 23.93
N ALA A 183 5.31 -7.19 23.85
CA ALA A 183 5.88 -6.53 25.02
C ALA A 183 4.85 -5.60 25.68
N ASP A 184 4.12 -4.81 24.88
CA ASP A 184 3.03 -3.97 25.37
C ASP A 184 1.91 -4.82 25.98
N TYR A 185 1.52 -5.90 25.29
CA TYR A 185 0.48 -6.82 25.75
C TYR A 185 0.84 -7.50 27.07
N ASP A 186 2.09 -7.97 27.21
CA ASP A 186 2.61 -8.56 28.45
C ASP A 186 2.64 -7.52 29.58
N TRP A 187 3.08 -6.28 29.32
CA TRP A 187 3.05 -5.20 30.29
C TRP A 187 1.64 -4.90 30.80
N TRP A 188 0.68 -4.77 29.88
CA TRP A 188 -0.72 -4.54 30.23
C TRP A 188 -1.33 -5.71 31.00
N ARG A 189 -0.97 -6.96 30.66
CA ARG A 189 -1.42 -8.16 31.38
C ARG A 189 -0.90 -8.16 32.80
N ASP A 190 0.38 -7.89 33.00
CA ASP A 190 1.01 -7.91 34.32
C ASP A 190 0.44 -6.78 35.19
N ARG A 191 0.29 -5.58 34.63
CA ARG A 191 -0.37 -4.45 35.29
C ARG A 191 -1.81 -4.75 35.69
N LYS A 192 -2.54 -5.48 34.85
CA LYS A 192 -3.91 -5.94 35.15
C LYS A 192 -3.92 -6.84 36.38
N ALA A 193 -3.02 -7.83 36.42
CA ALA A 193 -2.93 -8.81 37.50
C ALA A 193 -2.55 -8.14 38.84
N GLU A 194 -1.65 -7.15 38.80
CA GLU A 194 -1.31 -6.32 39.96
C GLU A 194 -2.57 -5.63 40.54
N TRP A 195 -3.32 -4.91 39.70
CA TRP A 195 -4.53 -4.22 40.15
C TRP A 195 -5.65 -5.17 40.61
N GLU A 196 -5.79 -6.34 39.96
CA GLU A 196 -6.73 -7.37 40.39
C GLU A 196 -6.41 -7.93 41.79
N ASP A 197 -5.13 -7.94 42.20
CA ASP A 197 -4.67 -8.33 43.56
C ASP A 197 -4.69 -7.15 44.56
N GLU A 198 -4.40 -5.93 44.09
CA GLU A 198 -4.28 -4.73 44.93
C GLU A 198 -5.63 -4.12 45.31
N LEU A 199 -6.60 -4.06 44.37
CA LEU A 199 -7.92 -3.46 44.63
C LEU A 199 -8.66 -4.08 45.83
N PRO A 200 -8.72 -5.42 46.02
CA PRO A 200 -9.33 -6.01 47.20
C PRO A 200 -8.66 -5.56 48.51
N ARG A 201 -7.33 -5.35 48.51
CA ARG A 201 -6.59 -4.86 49.68
C ARG A 201 -6.92 -3.41 49.97
N LEU A 202 -6.91 -2.55 48.94
CA LEU A 202 -7.28 -1.14 49.07
C LEU A 202 -8.72 -0.98 49.58
N HIS A 203 -9.65 -1.81 49.12
CA HIS A 203 -11.02 -1.83 49.66
C HIS A 203 -11.07 -2.22 51.14
N ALA A 204 -10.32 -3.24 51.56
CA ALA A 204 -10.24 -3.64 52.97
C ALA A 204 -9.59 -2.56 53.85
N ASP A 205 -8.55 -1.89 53.35
CA ASP A 205 -7.89 -0.78 54.05
C ASP A 205 -8.85 0.42 54.21
N LEU A 206 -9.64 0.73 53.17
CA LEU A 206 -10.66 1.79 53.22
C LEU A 206 -11.73 1.57 54.30
N GLU A 207 -12.09 0.30 54.57
CA GLU A 207 -13.06 -0.06 55.60
C GLU A 207 -12.54 0.19 57.02
N THR A 208 -11.23 0.04 57.24
CA THR A 208 -10.59 0.15 58.55
C THR A 208 -9.95 1.53 58.80
N GLU A 209 -9.71 2.31 57.75
CA GLU A 209 -9.10 3.64 57.85
C GLU A 209 -10.07 4.71 58.37
N THR A 210 -9.57 5.50 59.33
CA THR A 210 -10.32 6.52 60.06
C THR A 210 -9.84 7.94 59.77
N ASP A 211 -8.60 8.13 59.30
CA ASP A 211 -8.11 9.44 58.88
C ASP A 211 -8.79 9.88 57.56
N PRO A 212 -9.54 10.99 57.53
CA PRO A 212 -10.20 11.49 56.33
C PRO A 212 -9.26 11.73 55.15
N ARG A 213 -8.00 12.13 55.40
CA ARG A 213 -7.02 12.37 54.33
C ARG A 213 -6.55 11.07 53.70
N MET A 214 -6.21 10.09 54.52
CA MET A 214 -5.78 8.77 54.05
C MET A 214 -6.93 8.04 53.35
N ARG A 215 -8.15 8.14 53.88
CA ARG A 215 -9.34 7.58 53.26
C ARG A 215 -9.60 8.15 51.86
N GLN A 216 -9.44 9.46 51.67
CA GLN A 216 -9.56 10.07 50.34
C GLN A 216 -8.47 9.59 49.39
N PHE A 217 -7.22 9.49 49.86
CA PHE A 217 -6.11 8.95 49.06
C PHE A 217 -6.39 7.51 48.59
N ILE A 218 -6.82 6.62 49.50
CA ILE A 218 -7.18 5.24 49.15
C ILE A 218 -8.34 5.21 48.15
N GLN A 219 -9.35 6.07 48.32
CA GLN A 219 -10.47 6.17 47.38
C GLN A 219 -10.03 6.62 45.98
N ASP A 220 -9.08 7.55 45.88
CA ASP A 220 -8.53 8.03 44.62
C ASP A 220 -7.72 6.92 43.91
N GLU A 221 -6.94 6.15 44.66
CA GLU A 221 -6.19 4.97 44.16
C GLU A 221 -7.12 3.86 43.65
N ILE A 222 -8.18 3.53 44.40
CA ILE A 222 -9.22 2.58 43.96
C ILE A 222 -9.84 3.06 42.64
N THR A 223 -10.24 4.34 42.60
CA THR A 223 -10.84 4.93 41.39
C THR A 223 -9.88 4.87 40.20
N HIS A 224 -8.59 5.10 40.42
CA HIS A 224 -7.58 4.97 39.38
C HIS A 224 -7.44 3.53 38.86
N GLY A 225 -7.33 2.57 39.77
CA GLY A 225 -7.23 1.14 39.45
C GLY A 225 -8.44 0.62 38.68
N GLU A 226 -9.66 0.94 39.13
CA GLU A 226 -10.91 0.57 38.45
C GLU A 226 -10.98 1.14 37.03
N ASN A 227 -10.67 2.43 36.85
CA ASN A 227 -10.64 3.07 35.53
C ASN A 227 -9.60 2.43 34.60
N LEU A 228 -8.46 2.00 35.15
CA LEU A 228 -7.42 1.32 34.39
C LEU A 228 -7.87 -0.08 33.97
N LEU A 229 -8.50 -0.85 34.87
CA LEU A 229 -9.07 -2.16 34.53
C LEU A 229 -10.20 -2.07 33.50
N ASP A 230 -11.05 -1.04 33.57
CA ASP A 230 -12.10 -0.82 32.57
C ASP A 230 -11.55 -0.50 31.18
N LYS A 231 -10.49 0.30 31.10
CA LYS A 231 -9.77 0.50 29.82
C LYS A 231 -9.17 -0.81 29.31
N LEU A 232 -8.63 -1.63 30.21
CA LEU A 232 -8.05 -2.92 29.85
C LEU A 232 -9.08 -3.95 29.38
N ARG A 233 -10.35 -3.87 29.80
CA ARG A 233 -11.43 -4.71 29.23
C ARG A 233 -11.64 -4.47 27.74
N ILE A 234 -11.31 -3.28 27.24
CA ILE A 234 -11.39 -2.95 25.80
C ILE A 234 -10.19 -3.55 25.05
N VAL A 235 -9.01 -3.52 25.67
CA VAL A 235 -7.74 -4.03 25.08
C VAL A 235 -7.70 -5.57 25.11
N PHE A 236 -8.21 -6.17 26.17
CA PHE A 236 -8.38 -7.61 26.33
C PHE A 236 -9.88 -7.95 26.34
N PRO A 237 -10.57 -7.91 25.19
CA PRO A 237 -11.94 -8.39 25.13
C PRO A 237 -11.90 -9.86 25.53
N GLY A 238 -12.47 -10.19 26.70
CA GLY A 238 -12.31 -11.48 27.34
C GLY A 238 -12.46 -12.61 26.32
N ARG A 239 -11.46 -13.50 26.25
CA ARG A 239 -11.47 -14.66 25.35
C ARG A 239 -12.87 -15.26 25.47
N ARG A 240 -13.63 -15.28 24.38
CA ARG A 240 -14.85 -16.08 24.34
C ARG A 240 -14.38 -17.50 24.63
N GLN A 241 -14.58 -17.96 25.86
CA GLN A 241 -14.42 -19.37 26.17
C GLN A 241 -15.40 -20.07 25.25
N SER A 242 -14.87 -20.76 24.23
CA SER A 242 -15.66 -21.72 23.49
C SER A 242 -16.12 -22.73 24.53
N ARG A 243 -17.43 -22.75 24.77
CA ARG A 243 -18.07 -23.92 25.37
C ARG A 243 -17.88 -25.12 24.46
#